data_AF-A0A8T5FSC4-F1
#
_entry.id   AF-A0A8T5FSC4-F1
#
_cell.length_a   1.000
_cell.length_b   1.000
_cell.length_c   1.000
_cell.angle_alpha   90.00
_cell.angle_beta   90.00
_cell.angle_gamma   90.00
#
_symmetry.space_group_name_H-M   'P 1'
#
loop_
_entity.id
_entity.type
_entity.pdbx_description
1 polymer ?
#
loop_
_entity_poly.entity_id
_entity_poly.type
_entity_poly.pdbx_seq_one_letter_code
_entity_poly.pdbx_strand_id
1 'polypeptide(L)'
;MKILLLLLIFVVCVTIGSSYAYALEYTYPTINQRLTEIPTYCAVESITDKIESSEMDEMLAKSELAVNAWREKLQKSEITNKEFWDLKFKKIGKNESVTDDCTITILFRDDPEFSGSLLSKTLGAFMRNSIYIYYENQESIYGDKWMDGILKTIIHEMGHTFGLGHYTTDDNDYNRKVATRDESPPSIMFAPAHINPDIRKITDIDVQKVRLIYGSYGFHAFSEQRPSEIIIENPLLPLDPTYPFEFTEISKNNIKLFRHQDSLMTISGQINNTVYMSGHPVFLLITNPDLSTQVLKVKPTRDGFFETYLNFNYKSLPGKYSIEFAYIDKIDQSKNITFDVEQTDIPLPPKSENLNVIQVSNTADQFFEMGLYGDAIKNYKVVMKNVDKIQEPLYLNALNKIGLALIELKNYEKSLSYFEQVYEINPAYPNIKQNLKTSKSLIEANDKVVIVDSIIPLPGWIKSNAGWWINDQSTDQSLFDAFEYMQNKGLIGSYEFSNYSQSHIPNWLIDIVTWWIDEKLSDEEFLKTIDYLLKQGIIII
;
A
#
# COMPACT_ATOMS: atom_id res chain seq x y z
N MET A 1 -57.26 -56.19 10.39
CA MET A 1 -57.68 -55.25 9.33
C MET A 1 -56.71 -54.09 9.33
N LYS A 2 -55.77 -54.09 8.37
CA LYS A 2 -54.70 -53.09 8.22
C LYS A 2 -55.32 -51.80 7.68
N ILE A 3 -55.08 -50.66 8.32
CA ILE A 3 -55.33 -49.33 7.74
C ILE A 3 -53.96 -48.71 7.50
N LEU A 4 -53.49 -48.79 6.26
CA LEU A 4 -52.42 -47.96 5.71
C LEU A 4 -53.05 -47.30 4.49
N LEU A 5 -53.55 -46.08 4.66
CA LEU A 5 -54.16 -45.31 3.57
C LEU A 5 -53.11 -44.36 3.01
N LEU A 6 -52.87 -44.55 1.71
CA LEU A 6 -52.24 -43.69 0.72
C LEU A 6 -52.05 -42.22 1.11
N LEU A 7 -50.87 -41.67 0.82
CA LEU A 7 -50.70 -40.31 0.32
C LEU A 7 -49.30 -40.11 -0.25
N LEU A 8 -49.17 -40.17 -1.57
CA LEU A 8 -48.09 -39.50 -2.30
C LEU A 8 -48.45 -39.45 -3.79
N ILE A 9 -48.96 -38.29 -4.21
CA ILE A 9 -48.69 -37.59 -5.48
C ILE A 9 -49.47 -36.28 -5.37
N PHE A 10 -48.77 -35.18 -5.12
CA PHE A 10 -49.19 -33.87 -5.62
C PHE A 10 -47.93 -33.11 -6.01
N VAL A 11 -47.64 -33.16 -7.31
CA VAL A 11 -46.69 -32.29 -7.98
C VAL A 11 -47.32 -30.91 -8.04
N VAL A 12 -46.70 -29.94 -7.38
CA VAL A 12 -46.91 -28.51 -7.69
C VAL A 12 -45.54 -27.91 -7.93
N CYS A 13 -45.26 -27.67 -9.21
CA CYS A 13 -44.24 -26.73 -9.63
C CYS A 13 -44.64 -25.33 -9.16
N VAL A 14 -43.87 -24.76 -8.23
CA VAL A 14 -43.68 -23.32 -8.14
C VAL A 14 -42.19 -23.08 -8.22
N THR A 15 -41.75 -22.67 -9.40
CA THR A 15 -40.46 -22.02 -9.61
C THR A 15 -40.52 -20.62 -9.01
N ILE A 16 -39.77 -20.37 -7.94
CA ILE A 16 -39.23 -19.04 -7.66
C ILE A 16 -37.76 -19.25 -7.34
N GLY A 17 -36.92 -18.95 -8.31
CA GLY A 17 -35.49 -18.84 -8.11
C GLY A 17 -35.24 -17.78 -7.04
N SER A 18 -34.60 -18.17 -5.95
CA SER A 18 -33.89 -17.22 -5.11
C SER A 18 -32.53 -17.05 -5.76
N SER A 19 -32.43 -16.12 -6.70
CA SER A 19 -31.15 -15.54 -7.08
C SER A 19 -30.57 -14.92 -5.82
N TYR A 20 -29.53 -15.55 -5.27
CA TYR A 20 -28.63 -14.88 -4.36
C TYR A 20 -28.00 -13.74 -5.18
N ALA A 21 -28.49 -12.52 -4.96
CA ALA A 21 -27.76 -11.33 -5.36
C ALA A 21 -26.52 -11.30 -4.47
N TYR A 22 -25.40 -11.78 -4.99
CA TYR A 22 -24.09 -11.47 -4.42
C TYR A 22 -23.99 -9.94 -4.42
N ALA A 23 -23.84 -9.34 -3.24
CA ALA A 23 -23.54 -7.92 -3.15
C ALA A 23 -22.15 -7.73 -3.78
N LEU A 24 -22.06 -6.95 -4.85
CA LEU A 24 -20.81 -6.66 -5.55
C LEU A 24 -19.84 -5.95 -4.59
N GLU A 25 -18.59 -6.43 -4.52
CA GLU A 25 -17.55 -5.80 -3.73
C GLU A 25 -16.81 -4.75 -4.57
N TYR A 26 -17.07 -3.48 -4.26
CA TYR A 26 -16.35 -2.34 -4.83
C TYR A 26 -15.27 -1.88 -3.87
N THR A 27 -14.01 -1.78 -4.32
CA THR A 27 -12.90 -1.28 -3.49
C THR A 27 -12.24 -0.04 -4.10
N TYR A 28 -11.88 0.91 -3.23
CA TYR A 28 -11.20 2.16 -3.59
C TYR A 28 -10.10 2.46 -2.56
N PRO A 29 -8.96 1.76 -2.64
CA PRO A 29 -7.83 1.93 -1.73
C PRO A 29 -7.16 3.30 -1.88
N THR A 30 -6.37 3.68 -0.87
CA THR A 30 -5.48 4.86 -0.92
C THR A 30 -4.03 4.39 -0.83
N ILE A 31 -3.12 5.15 -1.43
CA ILE A 31 -1.67 4.87 -1.41
C ILE A 31 -0.94 5.89 -0.53
N ASN A 32 0.27 5.56 -0.07
CA ASN A 32 1.07 6.39 0.85
C ASN A 32 1.80 7.56 0.16
N GLN A 33 1.08 8.33 -0.66
CA GLN A 33 1.54 9.57 -1.30
C GLN A 33 0.75 10.76 -0.73
N ARG A 34 1.43 11.83 -0.30
CA ARG A 34 0.80 13.04 0.24
C ARG A 34 1.49 14.28 -0.28
N LEU A 35 0.72 15.25 -0.76
CA LEU A 35 1.21 16.58 -1.08
C LEU A 35 1.23 17.44 0.18
N THR A 36 2.35 18.15 0.39
CA THR A 36 2.57 18.98 1.59
C THR A 36 2.37 20.47 1.32
N GLU A 37 2.07 20.84 0.09
CA GLU A 37 1.81 22.21 -0.36
C GLU A 37 1.04 22.19 -1.68
N ILE A 38 0.58 23.37 -2.12
CA ILE A 38 -0.05 23.55 -3.44
C ILE A 38 0.94 23.09 -4.53
N PRO A 39 0.64 21.99 -5.25
CA PRO A 39 1.60 21.39 -6.14
C PRO A 39 1.76 22.21 -7.43
N THR A 40 2.99 22.30 -7.93
CA THR A 40 3.27 22.71 -9.31
C THR A 40 3.56 21.49 -10.17
N TYR A 41 2.78 21.29 -11.21
CA TYR A 41 3.00 20.28 -12.24
C TYR A 41 3.83 20.88 -13.36
N CYS A 42 5.03 20.34 -13.56
CA CYS A 42 5.95 20.77 -14.59
C CYS A 42 5.99 19.74 -15.71
N ALA A 43 5.47 20.09 -16.89
CA ALA A 43 5.60 19.23 -18.07
C ALA A 43 6.86 19.59 -18.84
N VAL A 44 7.72 18.60 -19.06
CA VAL A 44 9.05 18.77 -19.66
C VAL A 44 9.02 18.32 -21.10
N GLU A 45 9.44 19.19 -22.02
CA GLU A 45 9.66 18.82 -23.42
C GLU A 45 10.64 17.65 -23.52
N SER A 46 10.33 16.70 -24.40
CA SER A 46 11.18 15.55 -24.61
C SER A 46 12.49 15.95 -25.31
N ILE A 47 13.60 15.34 -24.90
CA ILE A 47 14.92 15.58 -25.49
C ILE A 47 15.08 14.85 -26.83
N THR A 48 14.25 13.84 -27.09
CA THR A 48 14.28 13.07 -28.35
C THR A 48 13.82 13.90 -29.55
N ASP A 49 14.41 13.62 -30.71
CA ASP A 49 13.99 14.20 -31.99
C ASP A 49 12.96 13.31 -32.71
N LYS A 50 12.49 12.23 -32.06
CA LYS A 50 11.51 11.28 -32.62
C LYS A 50 10.06 11.82 -32.65
N ILE A 51 9.75 12.90 -31.93
CA ILE A 51 8.41 13.50 -31.87
C ILE A 51 8.42 14.82 -32.65
N GLU A 52 7.41 15.06 -33.49
CA GLU A 52 7.28 16.35 -34.17
C GLU A 52 6.97 17.47 -33.18
N SER A 53 7.50 18.69 -33.41
CA SER A 53 7.29 19.82 -32.48
C SER A 53 5.81 20.11 -32.23
N SER A 54 4.94 19.97 -33.24
CA SER A 54 3.49 20.14 -33.08
C SER A 54 2.82 19.08 -32.21
N GLU A 55 3.30 17.84 -32.26
CA GLU A 55 2.81 16.77 -31.38
C GLU A 55 3.24 17.03 -29.94
N MET A 56 4.48 17.48 -29.75
CA MET A 56 4.98 17.84 -28.43
C MET A 56 4.21 19.01 -27.80
N ASP A 57 3.93 20.05 -28.58
CA ASP A 57 3.08 21.18 -28.16
C ASP A 57 1.69 20.71 -27.72
N GLU A 58 1.11 19.77 -28.46
CA GLU A 58 -0.20 19.19 -28.12
C GLU A 58 -0.14 18.37 -26.82
N MET A 59 0.91 17.59 -26.57
CA MET A 59 1.09 16.83 -25.32
C MET A 59 1.25 17.76 -24.10
N LEU A 60 2.00 18.86 -24.24
CA LEU A 60 2.13 19.88 -23.21
C LEU A 60 0.79 20.56 -22.93
N ALA A 61 0.01 20.87 -23.98
CA ALA A 61 -1.33 21.44 -23.84
C ALA A 61 -2.29 20.47 -23.12
N LYS A 62 -2.26 19.17 -23.43
CA LYS A 62 -3.06 18.16 -22.71
C LYS A 62 -2.65 18.02 -21.25
N SER A 63 -1.37 18.19 -20.93
CA SER A 63 -0.90 18.21 -19.54
C SER A 63 -1.49 19.39 -18.76
N GLU A 64 -1.51 20.57 -19.36
CA GLU A 64 -2.14 21.76 -18.80
C GLU A 64 -3.65 21.56 -18.57
N LEU A 65 -4.33 20.99 -19.57
CA LEU A 65 -5.75 20.65 -19.49
C LEU A 65 -6.06 19.65 -18.37
N ALA A 66 -5.21 18.63 -18.16
CA ALA A 66 -5.36 17.67 -17.08
C ALA A 66 -5.30 18.33 -15.70
N VAL A 67 -4.33 19.23 -15.51
CA VAL A 67 -4.18 20.00 -14.27
C VAL A 67 -5.38 20.89 -14.02
N ASN A 68 -5.85 21.61 -15.05
CA ASN A 68 -7.03 22.46 -14.95
C ASN A 68 -8.29 21.64 -14.63
N ALA A 69 -8.47 20.46 -15.24
CA ALA A 69 -9.63 19.60 -14.98
C ALA A 69 -9.73 19.15 -13.52
N TRP A 70 -8.62 18.73 -12.92
CA TRP A 70 -8.58 18.41 -11.49
C TRP A 70 -8.76 19.64 -10.60
N ARG A 71 -8.11 20.77 -10.94
CA ARG A 71 -8.24 22.04 -10.21
C ARG A 71 -9.71 22.47 -10.14
N GLU A 72 -10.39 22.54 -11.28
CA GLU A 72 -11.80 22.94 -11.36
C GLU A 72 -12.72 22.03 -10.54
N LYS A 73 -12.50 20.71 -10.61
CA LYS A 73 -13.31 19.73 -9.88
C LYS A 73 -13.15 19.84 -8.37
N LEU A 74 -11.92 19.98 -7.89
CA LEU A 74 -11.63 20.14 -6.46
C LEU A 74 -12.12 21.49 -5.95
N GLN A 75 -11.83 22.59 -6.66
CA GLN A 75 -12.32 23.93 -6.29
C GLN A 75 -13.84 24.06 -6.33
N LYS A 76 -14.52 23.39 -7.26
CA LYS A 76 -15.99 23.39 -7.30
C LYS A 76 -16.60 22.62 -6.12
N SER A 77 -15.90 21.62 -5.60
CA SER A 77 -16.34 20.84 -4.45
C SER A 77 -16.16 21.56 -3.11
N GLU A 78 -15.38 22.64 -3.10
CA GLU A 78 -15.14 23.50 -1.95
C GLU A 78 -15.91 24.82 -2.10
N ILE A 79 -16.60 25.27 -1.06
CA ILE A 79 -17.42 26.49 -1.14
C ILE A 79 -16.59 27.70 -0.72
N THR A 80 -15.79 27.54 0.32
CA THR A 80 -15.24 28.65 1.09
C THR A 80 -13.76 28.84 0.86
N ASN A 81 -12.95 27.79 1.02
CA ASN A 81 -11.48 27.87 0.94
C ASN A 81 -10.96 27.24 -0.37
N LYS A 82 -11.51 27.71 -1.50
CA LYS A 82 -11.23 27.13 -2.84
C LYS A 82 -9.75 27.19 -3.20
N GLU A 83 -9.06 28.22 -2.74
CA GLU A 83 -7.63 28.44 -2.93
C GLU A 83 -6.75 27.33 -2.34
N PHE A 84 -7.21 26.60 -1.31
CA PHE A 84 -6.47 25.46 -0.75
C PHE A 84 -6.45 24.24 -1.68
N TRP A 85 -7.30 24.26 -2.71
CA TRP A 85 -7.42 23.22 -3.74
C TRP A 85 -6.85 23.66 -5.07
N ASP A 86 -5.99 24.68 -5.07
CA ASP A 86 -5.30 25.11 -6.27
C ASP A 86 -4.24 24.10 -6.72
N LEU A 87 -3.92 24.13 -8.00
CA LEU A 87 -2.87 23.35 -8.64
C LEU A 87 -2.14 24.30 -9.59
N LYS A 88 -0.83 24.24 -9.75
CA LYS A 88 -0.10 25.09 -10.71
C LYS A 88 0.41 24.27 -11.87
N PHE A 89 0.57 24.90 -13.03
CA PHE A 89 1.14 24.27 -14.21
C PHE A 89 2.27 25.12 -14.79
N LYS A 90 3.34 24.47 -15.23
CA LYS A 90 4.52 25.10 -15.83
C LYS A 90 5.01 24.24 -16.99
N LYS A 91 5.33 24.87 -18.12
CA LYS A 91 6.01 24.23 -19.25
C LYS A 91 7.51 24.43 -19.07
N ILE A 92 8.30 23.38 -19.29
CA ILE A 92 9.76 23.40 -19.23
C ILE A 92 10.29 23.04 -20.61
N GLY A 93 11.03 23.96 -21.23
CA GLY A 93 11.57 23.75 -22.58
C GLY A 93 12.69 22.70 -22.61
N LYS A 94 13.00 22.16 -23.79
CA LYS A 94 14.01 21.09 -24.00
C LYS A 94 15.39 21.40 -23.43
N ASN A 95 15.77 22.67 -23.33
CA ASN A 95 17.07 23.13 -22.82
C ASN A 95 16.99 23.77 -21.43
N GLU A 96 15.81 23.75 -20.80
CA GLU A 96 15.61 24.30 -19.46
C GLU A 96 15.72 23.18 -18.42
N SER A 97 16.34 23.49 -17.29
CA SER A 97 16.42 22.55 -16.17
C SER A 97 15.13 22.62 -15.34
N VAL A 98 14.66 21.46 -14.86
CA VAL A 98 13.56 21.41 -13.88
C VAL A 98 14.02 22.13 -12.62
N THR A 99 13.25 23.11 -12.19
CA THR A 99 13.54 23.97 -11.04
C THR A 99 12.90 23.40 -9.76
N ASP A 100 13.43 23.77 -8.59
CA ASP A 100 12.99 23.24 -7.29
C ASP A 100 11.52 23.56 -6.94
N ASP A 101 10.88 24.50 -7.64
CA ASP A 101 9.45 24.82 -7.51
C ASP A 101 8.51 23.79 -8.17
N CYS A 102 9.06 22.78 -8.87
CA CYS A 102 8.30 21.69 -9.49
C CYS A 102 8.04 20.55 -8.50
N THR A 103 6.82 20.53 -7.94
CA THR A 103 6.39 19.47 -7.00
C THR A 103 6.21 18.12 -7.70
N ILE A 104 5.61 18.11 -8.89
CA ILE A 104 5.38 16.92 -9.71
C ILE A 104 5.90 17.18 -11.13
N THR A 105 6.65 16.24 -11.69
CA THR A 105 7.19 16.35 -13.05
C THR A 105 6.46 15.41 -14.00
N ILE A 106 6.00 15.90 -15.15
CA ILE A 106 5.41 15.10 -16.22
C ILE A 106 6.49 14.91 -17.31
N LEU A 107 6.84 13.65 -17.58
CA LEU A 107 7.92 13.25 -18.48
C LEU A 107 7.38 12.38 -19.61
N PHE A 108 7.76 12.72 -20.84
CA PHE A 108 7.42 11.94 -22.03
C PHE A 108 8.59 11.03 -22.42
N ARG A 109 8.31 9.74 -22.68
CA ARG A 109 9.31 8.71 -23.00
C ARG A 109 8.86 7.81 -24.16
N ASP A 110 9.80 7.38 -24.98
CA ASP A 110 9.53 6.50 -26.12
C ASP A 110 9.16 5.08 -25.66
N ASP A 111 9.86 4.49 -24.69
CA ASP A 111 9.56 3.14 -24.20
C ASP A 111 9.72 3.07 -22.66
N PRO A 112 8.87 2.36 -21.90
CA PRO A 112 9.28 1.87 -20.59
C PRO A 112 10.53 1.00 -20.75
N GLU A 113 11.57 1.18 -19.92
CA GLU A 113 12.74 0.27 -19.83
C GLU A 113 12.37 -1.17 -19.38
N PHE A 114 11.13 -1.60 -19.60
CA PHE A 114 10.47 -2.81 -19.14
C PHE A 114 9.87 -3.63 -20.30
N SER A 115 10.54 -3.67 -21.45
CA SER A 115 10.14 -4.52 -22.58
C SER A 115 9.99 -5.98 -22.11
N GLY A 116 8.75 -6.50 -22.08
CA GLY A 116 8.43 -7.86 -21.62
C GLY A 116 7.70 -7.98 -20.28
N SER A 117 7.36 -6.89 -19.58
CA SER A 117 6.53 -6.91 -18.35
C SER A 117 5.08 -6.47 -18.59
N LEU A 118 4.16 -6.70 -17.65
CA LEU A 118 2.78 -6.16 -17.68
C LEU A 118 2.73 -4.61 -17.79
N LEU A 119 3.79 -3.89 -17.37
CA LEU A 119 3.94 -2.43 -17.50
C LEU A 119 4.29 -1.97 -18.92
N SER A 120 4.68 -2.88 -19.81
CA SER A 120 4.92 -2.56 -21.24
C SER A 120 3.63 -2.23 -22.01
N LYS A 121 2.45 -2.40 -21.39
CA LYS A 121 1.14 -2.15 -22.01
C LYS A 121 0.43 -0.89 -21.47
N THR A 122 0.98 -0.20 -20.47
CA THR A 122 0.35 0.97 -19.83
C THR A 122 0.86 2.28 -20.44
N LEU A 123 -0.05 3.19 -20.81
CA LEU A 123 0.26 4.49 -21.43
C LEU A 123 0.91 5.50 -20.46
N GLY A 124 0.88 5.23 -19.16
CA GLY A 124 1.53 6.08 -18.16
C GLY A 124 1.76 5.36 -16.83
N ALA A 125 2.57 6.00 -15.98
CA ALA A 125 2.87 5.52 -14.63
C ALA A 125 3.30 6.67 -13.71
N PHE A 126 2.87 6.63 -12.45
CA PHE A 126 3.35 7.52 -11.39
C PHE A 126 4.41 6.84 -10.52
N MET A 127 5.61 7.43 -10.44
CA MET A 127 6.70 6.98 -9.59
C MET A 127 7.51 8.17 -9.05
N ARG A 128 7.75 8.21 -7.73
CA ARG A 128 8.66 9.18 -7.07
C ARG A 128 8.45 10.63 -7.54
N ASN A 129 7.23 11.15 -7.36
CA ASN A 129 6.85 12.52 -7.78
C ASN A 129 6.98 12.81 -9.29
N SER A 130 7.08 11.76 -10.12
CA SER A 130 7.15 11.88 -11.57
C SER A 130 6.01 11.08 -12.21
N ILE A 131 5.32 11.70 -13.15
CA ILE A 131 4.37 11.05 -14.05
C ILE A 131 5.11 10.79 -15.36
N TYR A 132 5.18 9.53 -15.75
CA TYR A 132 5.73 9.09 -17.02
C TYR A 132 4.61 8.82 -18.00
N ILE A 133 4.74 9.33 -19.24
CA ILE A 133 3.80 9.13 -20.34
C ILE A 133 4.58 8.52 -21.51
N TYR A 134 4.12 7.37 -22.00
CA TYR A 134 4.81 6.58 -23.01
C TYR A 134 4.15 6.71 -24.40
N TYR A 135 4.93 6.80 -25.48
CA TYR A 135 4.42 7.13 -26.83
C TYR A 135 4.88 6.26 -28.02
N GLU A 136 5.81 5.29 -27.89
CA GLU A 136 6.24 4.47 -29.05
C GLU A 136 5.29 3.27 -29.33
N ASN A 137 5.03 3.00 -30.62
CA ASN A 137 4.31 1.84 -31.19
C ASN A 137 2.87 1.55 -30.71
N GLN A 138 1.97 2.54 -30.75
CA GLN A 138 0.55 2.26 -30.51
C GLN A 138 -0.32 2.60 -31.74
N GLU A 139 -0.45 1.63 -32.65
CA GLU A 139 -1.74 1.45 -33.32
C GLU A 139 -2.73 1.08 -32.22
N SER A 140 -3.61 2.01 -31.84
CA SER A 140 -4.80 1.67 -31.05
C SER A 140 -5.48 0.48 -31.73
N ILE A 141 -5.88 -0.53 -30.96
CA ILE A 141 -6.70 -1.65 -31.45
C ILE A 141 -8.02 -1.13 -32.09
N TYR A 142 -8.36 0.14 -31.82
CA TYR A 142 -9.53 0.84 -32.33
C TYR A 142 -9.23 1.87 -33.44
N GLY A 143 -7.99 2.02 -33.88
CA GLY A 143 -7.60 2.92 -34.98
C GLY A 143 -7.59 4.42 -34.63
N ASP A 144 -7.81 4.78 -33.36
CA ASP A 144 -7.77 6.15 -32.87
C ASP A 144 -6.30 6.63 -32.71
N LYS A 145 -6.04 7.92 -32.97
CA LYS A 145 -4.70 8.51 -32.82
C LYS A 145 -4.26 8.39 -31.36
N TRP A 146 -3.05 7.89 -31.13
CA TRP A 146 -2.43 7.74 -29.79
C TRP A 146 -2.55 9.00 -28.90
N MET A 147 -2.63 10.19 -29.51
CA MET A 147 -2.82 11.49 -28.88
C MET A 147 -4.12 11.66 -28.08
N ASP A 148 -5.19 10.90 -28.37
CA ASP A 148 -6.47 11.05 -27.68
C ASP A 148 -6.46 10.46 -26.26
N GLY A 149 -5.61 9.46 -26.02
CA GLY A 149 -5.47 8.81 -24.71
C GLY A 149 -4.65 9.60 -23.68
N ILE A 150 -3.76 10.49 -24.12
CA ILE A 150 -2.76 11.15 -23.26
C ILE A 150 -3.40 11.97 -22.15
N LEU A 151 -4.40 12.79 -22.47
CA LEU A 151 -5.09 13.62 -21.48
C LEU A 151 -5.65 12.76 -20.34
N LYS A 152 -6.29 11.65 -20.70
CA LYS A 152 -6.97 10.75 -19.75
C LYS A 152 -5.98 9.98 -18.88
N THR A 153 -4.87 9.55 -19.49
CA THR A 153 -3.75 8.95 -18.77
C THR A 153 -3.18 9.94 -17.75
N ILE A 154 -2.88 11.19 -18.15
CA ILE A 154 -2.36 12.19 -17.22
C ILE A 154 -3.35 12.45 -16.08
N ILE A 155 -4.65 12.59 -16.38
CA ILE A 155 -5.68 12.77 -15.34
C ILE A 155 -5.69 11.58 -14.36
N HIS A 156 -5.56 10.34 -14.85
CA HIS A 156 -5.49 9.15 -14.00
C HIS A 156 -4.24 9.16 -13.11
N GLU A 157 -3.05 9.36 -13.69
CA GLU A 157 -1.79 9.39 -12.95
C GLU A 157 -1.75 10.53 -11.92
N MET A 158 -2.40 11.66 -12.22
CA MET A 158 -2.61 12.73 -11.25
C MET A 158 -3.41 12.27 -10.02
N GLY A 159 -4.36 11.36 -10.17
CA GLY A 159 -5.06 10.78 -9.03
C GLY A 159 -4.12 10.08 -8.04
N HIS A 160 -3.10 9.37 -8.54
CA HIS A 160 -2.05 8.78 -7.69
C HIS A 160 -1.21 9.84 -6.98
N THR A 161 -0.94 10.99 -7.61
CA THR A 161 -0.23 12.09 -6.94
C THR A 161 -0.98 12.62 -5.71
N PHE A 162 -2.31 12.49 -5.69
CA PHE A 162 -3.15 12.85 -4.54
C PHE A 162 -3.25 11.74 -3.50
N GLY A 163 -2.71 10.54 -3.77
CA GLY A 163 -2.78 9.39 -2.87
C GLY A 163 -3.96 8.45 -3.16
N LEU A 164 -4.61 8.57 -4.31
CA LEU A 164 -5.65 7.63 -4.73
C LEU A 164 -5.01 6.32 -5.21
N GLY A 165 -5.56 5.19 -4.79
CA GLY A 165 -5.31 3.88 -5.40
C GLY A 165 -6.31 3.60 -6.51
N HIS A 166 -6.18 2.43 -7.12
CA HIS A 166 -7.07 2.01 -8.20
C HIS A 166 -8.46 1.59 -7.71
N TYR A 167 -9.52 2.08 -8.34
CA TYR A 167 -10.87 1.53 -8.15
C TYR A 167 -10.94 0.13 -8.76
N THR A 168 -11.45 -0.85 -8.01
CA THR A 168 -11.67 -2.21 -8.49
C THR A 168 -13.07 -2.73 -8.14
N THR A 169 -13.54 -3.69 -8.92
CA THR A 169 -14.78 -4.44 -8.69
C THR A 169 -14.61 -5.87 -9.17
N ASP A 170 -15.24 -6.78 -8.45
CA ASP A 170 -15.37 -8.21 -8.78
C ASP A 170 -16.47 -8.50 -9.83
N ASP A 171 -17.24 -7.48 -10.25
CA ASP A 171 -18.27 -7.62 -11.28
C ASP A 171 -17.66 -7.80 -12.68
N ASN A 172 -17.47 -9.06 -13.08
CA ASN A 172 -16.97 -9.43 -14.40
C ASN A 172 -17.86 -8.97 -15.57
N ASP A 173 -19.17 -8.81 -15.37
CA ASP A 173 -20.10 -8.33 -16.41
C ASP A 173 -19.92 -6.82 -16.63
N TYR A 174 -19.87 -6.07 -15.53
CA TYR A 174 -19.59 -4.64 -15.52
C TYR A 174 -18.19 -4.34 -16.09
N ASN A 175 -17.16 -5.06 -15.64
CA ASN A 175 -15.79 -4.94 -16.15
C ASN A 175 -15.74 -5.11 -17.68
N ARG A 176 -16.49 -6.08 -18.22
CA ARG A 176 -16.59 -6.32 -19.66
C ARG A 176 -17.28 -5.17 -20.39
N LYS A 177 -18.41 -4.67 -19.88
CA LYS A 177 -19.15 -3.54 -20.47
C LYS A 177 -18.35 -2.25 -20.47
N VAL A 178 -17.59 -2.00 -19.40
CA VAL A 178 -16.65 -0.88 -19.33
C VAL A 178 -15.55 -1.03 -20.38
N ALA A 179 -15.00 -2.23 -20.57
CA ALA A 179 -13.99 -2.48 -21.60
C ALA A 179 -14.53 -2.32 -23.04
N THR A 180 -15.80 -2.67 -23.29
CA THR A 180 -16.44 -2.58 -24.63
C THR A 180 -17.07 -1.23 -24.95
N ARG A 181 -16.93 -0.22 -24.09
CA ARG A 181 -17.57 1.12 -24.19
C ARG A 181 -19.09 1.13 -23.98
N ASP A 182 -19.67 0.03 -23.49
CA ASP A 182 -21.12 -0.07 -23.22
C ASP A 182 -21.51 0.66 -21.92
N GLU A 183 -20.58 0.79 -20.96
CA GLU A 183 -20.77 1.54 -19.72
C GLU A 183 -19.54 2.40 -19.37
N SER A 184 -19.74 3.52 -18.66
CA SER A 184 -18.63 4.36 -18.16
C SER A 184 -18.15 3.86 -16.80
N PRO A 185 -16.83 3.84 -16.54
CA PRO A 185 -16.31 3.47 -15.23
C PRO A 185 -16.77 4.48 -14.17
N PRO A 186 -16.89 4.06 -12.90
CA PRO A 186 -17.41 4.90 -11.82
C PRO A 186 -16.36 5.90 -11.29
N SER A 187 -15.11 5.73 -11.73
CA SER A 187 -13.93 6.47 -11.26
C SER A 187 -12.91 6.59 -12.40
N ILE A 188 -12.16 7.70 -12.43
CA ILE A 188 -10.98 7.80 -13.30
C ILE A 188 -9.90 6.76 -12.92
N MET A 189 -9.84 6.34 -11.66
CA MET A 189 -8.84 5.43 -11.09
C MET A 189 -9.09 3.96 -11.40
N PHE A 190 -9.98 3.65 -12.35
CA PHE A 190 -10.31 2.27 -12.71
C PHE A 190 -9.17 1.64 -13.55
N ALA A 191 -8.56 0.58 -13.03
CA ALA A 191 -7.24 0.04 -13.44
C ALA A 191 -7.08 -0.79 -14.75
N PRO A 192 -8.11 -1.34 -15.42
CA PRO A 192 -7.85 -2.26 -16.52
C PRO A 192 -7.13 -1.63 -17.72
N ALA A 193 -6.01 -2.25 -18.12
CA ALA A 193 -5.17 -1.87 -19.26
C ALA A 193 -5.88 -1.88 -20.63
N HIS A 194 -7.12 -2.39 -20.70
CA HIS A 194 -7.92 -2.55 -21.92
C HIS A 194 -9.08 -1.56 -22.04
N ILE A 195 -9.15 -0.57 -21.16
CA ILE A 195 -10.25 0.40 -21.17
C ILE A 195 -9.97 1.53 -22.12
N ASN A 196 -10.96 1.78 -22.98
CA ASN A 196 -10.96 2.95 -23.83
C ASN A 196 -10.71 4.22 -23.00
N PRO A 197 -9.63 4.97 -23.24
CA PRO A 197 -9.40 6.26 -22.60
C PRO A 197 -10.60 7.22 -22.66
N ASP A 198 -11.38 7.21 -23.75
CA ASP A 198 -12.42 8.23 -23.98
C ASP A 198 -13.55 8.21 -22.94
N ILE A 199 -13.85 7.05 -22.37
CA ILE A 199 -14.93 6.90 -21.38
C ILE A 199 -14.47 7.22 -19.95
N ARG A 200 -13.16 7.38 -19.72
CA ARG A 200 -12.58 7.70 -18.40
C ARG A 200 -12.75 9.19 -18.11
N LYS A 201 -13.29 9.52 -16.94
CA LYS A 201 -13.48 10.92 -16.48
C LYS A 201 -13.37 11.01 -14.96
N ILE A 202 -12.98 12.19 -14.47
CA ILE A 202 -13.03 12.51 -13.03
C ILE A 202 -14.49 12.51 -12.59
N THR A 203 -14.85 11.65 -11.65
CA THR A 203 -16.18 11.57 -11.06
C THR A 203 -16.21 12.19 -9.67
N ASP A 204 -17.41 12.34 -9.11
CA ASP A 204 -17.56 12.90 -7.75
C ASP A 204 -16.98 11.97 -6.68
N ILE A 205 -16.90 10.66 -6.97
CA ILE A 205 -16.25 9.67 -6.08
C ILE A 205 -14.76 9.98 -5.95
N ASP A 206 -14.09 10.28 -7.06
CA ASP A 206 -12.67 10.62 -7.09
C ASP A 206 -12.39 11.88 -6.25
N VAL A 207 -13.20 12.93 -6.48
CA VAL A 207 -13.12 14.20 -5.75
C VAL A 207 -13.36 13.99 -4.25
N GLN A 208 -14.39 13.22 -3.87
CA GLN A 208 -14.69 12.94 -2.47
C GLN A 208 -13.55 12.18 -1.79
N LYS A 209 -12.91 11.22 -2.46
CA LYS A 209 -11.76 10.50 -1.90
C LYS A 209 -10.57 11.42 -1.66
N VAL A 210 -10.28 12.33 -2.60
CA VAL A 210 -9.25 13.36 -2.38
C VAL A 210 -9.63 14.25 -1.19
N ARG A 211 -10.89 14.68 -1.08
CA ARG A 211 -11.36 15.45 0.08
C ARG A 211 -11.26 14.72 1.41
N LEU A 212 -11.49 13.40 1.42
CA LEU A 212 -11.31 12.58 2.62
C LEU A 212 -9.84 12.51 3.05
N ILE A 213 -8.89 12.50 2.10
CA ILE A 213 -7.45 12.46 2.39
C ILE A 213 -6.96 13.79 2.97
N TYR A 214 -7.35 14.92 2.37
CA TYR A 214 -6.79 16.24 2.70
C TYR A 214 -7.67 17.08 3.63
N GLY A 215 -8.96 16.74 3.80
CA GLY A 215 -9.89 17.47 4.64
C GLY A 215 -10.07 18.94 4.22
N SER A 216 -10.44 19.79 5.18
CA SER A 216 -10.71 21.22 4.93
C SER A 216 -9.47 22.07 4.65
N TYR A 217 -8.27 21.56 4.94
CA TYR A 217 -7.00 22.26 4.68
C TYR A 217 -6.52 22.11 3.23
N GLY A 218 -7.19 21.32 2.40
CA GLY A 218 -6.76 21.05 1.02
C GLY A 218 -5.30 20.60 0.96
N PHE A 219 -4.55 21.07 -0.03
CA PHE A 219 -3.14 20.68 -0.19
C PHE A 219 -2.20 21.20 0.92
N HIS A 220 -2.69 22.04 1.85
CA HIS A 220 -1.94 22.40 3.05
C HIS A 220 -2.07 21.41 4.20
N ALA A 221 -2.90 20.36 4.07
CA ALA A 221 -3.20 19.41 5.15
C ALA A 221 -1.93 18.78 5.76
N PHE A 222 -0.93 18.50 4.94
CA PHE A 222 0.34 17.90 5.36
C PHE A 222 1.50 18.90 5.36
N SER A 223 1.21 20.20 5.25
CA SER A 223 2.22 21.25 5.32
C SER A 223 2.70 21.48 6.74
N GLU A 224 3.99 21.79 6.92
CA GLU A 224 4.52 22.32 8.18
C GLU A 224 3.99 23.74 8.46
N GLN A 225 3.53 24.46 7.42
CA GLN A 225 3.02 25.82 7.51
C GLN A 225 1.52 25.86 7.15
N ARG A 226 0.68 25.36 8.05
CA ARG A 226 -0.79 25.43 7.85
C ARG A 226 -1.29 26.87 8.00
N PRO A 227 -2.26 27.30 7.16
CA PRO A 227 -2.97 28.56 7.37
C PRO A 227 -3.56 28.65 8.78
N SER A 228 -3.44 29.82 9.41
CA SER A 228 -3.78 30.04 10.81
C SER A 228 -5.30 30.06 11.07
N GLU A 229 -6.09 30.38 10.06
CA GLU A 229 -7.55 30.45 10.11
C GLU A 229 -8.14 29.69 8.92
N ILE A 230 -9.02 28.73 9.21
CA ILE A 230 -9.94 28.16 8.21
C ILE A 230 -11.34 28.65 8.55
N ILE A 231 -12.08 29.09 7.55
CA ILE A 231 -13.52 29.26 7.69
C ILE A 231 -14.14 27.87 7.56
N ILE A 232 -14.50 27.28 8.70
CA ILE A 232 -15.09 25.93 8.78
C ILE A 232 -16.60 26.05 8.53
N GLU A 233 -17.06 25.61 7.38
CA GLU A 233 -18.44 25.12 7.27
C GLU A 233 -18.48 23.65 7.69
N ASN A 234 -19.40 23.31 8.59
CA ASN A 234 -19.72 21.92 8.88
C ASN A 234 -20.11 21.22 7.56
N PRO A 235 -19.58 20.01 7.28
CA PRO A 235 -19.85 19.31 6.04
C PRO A 235 -21.36 19.02 5.91
N LEU A 236 -22.00 19.60 4.90
CA LEU A 236 -23.31 19.20 4.43
C LEU A 236 -23.18 17.86 3.69
N LEU A 237 -23.18 16.76 4.43
CA LEU A 237 -23.70 15.48 3.94
C LEU A 237 -25.14 15.33 4.46
N PRO A 238 -26.05 14.64 3.73
CA PRO A 238 -27.46 14.60 4.09
C PRO A 238 -27.64 14.01 5.48
N LEU A 239 -28.25 14.79 6.37
CA LEU A 239 -28.72 14.33 7.67
C LEU A 239 -29.81 13.28 7.44
N ASP A 240 -29.49 12.00 7.56
CA ASP A 240 -30.48 11.02 8.02
C ASP A 240 -30.81 11.42 9.48
N PRO A 241 -32.04 11.87 9.80
CA PRO A 241 -32.37 12.39 11.12
C PRO A 241 -32.43 11.29 12.21
N THR A 242 -32.21 10.03 11.87
CA THR A 242 -32.21 8.93 12.84
C THR A 242 -30.82 8.61 13.36
N TYR A 243 -30.38 9.43 14.32
CA TYR A 243 -29.16 9.21 15.09
C TYR A 243 -29.25 7.93 15.95
N PRO A 244 -28.41 6.91 15.69
CA PRO A 244 -28.52 5.63 16.37
C PRO A 244 -28.09 5.60 17.83
N PHE A 245 -27.35 6.60 18.32
CA PHE A 245 -26.83 6.59 19.70
C PHE A 245 -27.36 7.75 20.54
N GLU A 246 -27.77 7.45 21.78
CA GLU A 246 -28.09 8.45 22.79
C GLU A 246 -26.81 9.12 23.28
N PHE A 247 -25.79 8.33 23.60
CA PHE A 247 -24.45 8.81 23.95
C PHE A 247 -23.36 7.81 23.59
N THR A 248 -22.15 8.33 23.47
CA THR A 248 -20.89 7.60 23.37
C THR A 248 -19.88 8.32 24.25
N GLU A 249 -19.02 7.57 24.94
CA GLU A 249 -18.05 8.15 25.86
C GLU A 249 -16.79 7.30 25.99
N ILE A 250 -15.76 7.89 26.58
CA ILE A 250 -14.47 7.28 26.82
C ILE A 250 -14.01 7.56 28.26
N SER A 251 -13.34 6.59 28.88
CA SER A 251 -12.91 6.74 30.27
C SER A 251 -11.73 7.71 30.47
N LYS A 252 -10.94 7.98 29.42
CA LYS A 252 -9.77 8.88 29.43
C LYS A 252 -9.60 9.55 28.07
N ASN A 253 -9.39 10.87 28.05
CA ASN A 253 -9.17 11.66 26.83
C ASN A 253 -7.68 11.86 26.46
N ASN A 254 -6.77 11.49 27.36
CA ASN A 254 -5.32 11.53 27.15
C ASN A 254 -4.68 10.24 27.70
N ILE A 255 -3.86 9.59 26.87
CA ILE A 255 -3.17 8.35 27.21
C ILE A 255 -1.67 8.58 27.14
N LYS A 256 -0.94 8.14 28.17
CA LYS A 256 0.52 8.23 28.21
C LYS A 256 1.15 6.86 28.01
N LEU A 257 2.04 6.74 27.04
CA LEU A 257 2.74 5.51 26.71
C LEU A 257 4.06 5.40 27.47
N PHE A 258 4.25 4.31 28.21
CA PHE A 258 5.47 4.03 28.97
C PHE A 258 6.10 2.71 28.48
N ARG A 259 7.44 2.63 28.37
CA ARG A 259 8.18 1.47 27.82
C ARG A 259 7.91 0.11 28.49
N HIS A 260 7.33 0.09 29.70
CA HIS A 260 7.08 -1.13 30.47
C HIS A 260 5.68 -1.18 31.10
N GLN A 261 4.73 -0.38 30.61
CA GLN A 261 3.38 -0.35 31.15
C GLN A 261 2.34 -0.20 30.05
N ASP A 262 1.34 -1.08 30.11
CA ASP A 262 0.15 -1.03 29.27
C ASP A 262 -0.90 -0.12 29.91
N SER A 263 -1.60 0.64 29.08
CA SER A 263 -2.69 1.52 29.46
C SER A 263 -3.98 1.07 28.80
N LEU A 264 -4.96 0.69 29.62
CA LEU A 264 -6.31 0.36 29.16
C LEU A 264 -7.20 1.61 29.15
N MET A 265 -8.01 1.74 28.10
CA MET A 265 -9.04 2.76 27.93
C MET A 265 -10.37 2.07 27.65
N THR A 266 -11.43 2.53 28.31
CA THR A 266 -12.79 2.01 28.15
C THR A 266 -13.57 2.89 27.19
N ILE A 267 -14.36 2.28 26.32
CA ILE A 267 -15.29 2.95 25.42
C ILE A 267 -16.68 2.38 25.70
N SER A 268 -17.65 3.26 25.97
CA SER A 268 -19.03 2.88 26.27
C SER A 268 -20.02 3.75 25.50
N GLY A 269 -21.26 3.28 25.38
CA GLY A 269 -22.33 4.05 24.79
C GLY A 269 -23.69 3.38 24.91
N GLN A 270 -24.71 4.12 24.51
CA GLN A 270 -26.11 3.69 24.57
C GLN A 270 -26.77 3.89 23.20
N ILE A 271 -27.33 2.81 22.66
CA ILE A 271 -28.13 2.86 21.43
C ILE A 271 -29.51 3.42 21.76
N ASN A 272 -30.05 4.26 20.88
CA ASN A 272 -31.40 4.77 21.01
C ASN A 272 -32.42 3.63 20.89
N ASN A 273 -33.29 3.52 21.91
CA ASN A 273 -34.30 2.47 22.02
C ASN A 273 -35.24 2.39 20.82
N THR A 274 -35.46 3.47 20.06
CA THR A 274 -36.33 3.46 18.88
C THR A 274 -35.74 2.75 17.67
N VAL A 275 -34.42 2.61 17.60
CA VAL A 275 -33.72 1.94 16.49
C VAL A 275 -33.01 0.66 16.92
N TYR A 276 -32.96 0.36 18.22
CA TYR A 276 -32.31 -0.82 18.75
C TYR A 276 -32.97 -2.12 18.22
N MET A 277 -32.13 -2.98 17.64
CA MET A 277 -32.46 -4.33 17.18
C MET A 277 -31.57 -5.35 17.88
N SER A 278 -32.20 -6.24 18.64
CA SER A 278 -31.51 -7.32 19.35
C SER A 278 -30.71 -8.20 18.38
N GLY A 279 -29.44 -8.45 18.73
CA GLY A 279 -28.54 -9.30 17.94
C GLY A 279 -27.64 -8.56 16.95
N HIS A 280 -27.90 -7.27 16.69
CA HIS A 280 -27.03 -6.44 15.85
C HIS A 280 -25.88 -5.84 16.66
N PRO A 281 -24.64 -5.90 16.15
CA PRO A 281 -23.48 -5.32 16.81
C PRO A 281 -23.36 -3.80 16.56
N VAL A 282 -22.65 -3.12 17.45
CA VAL A 282 -22.09 -1.79 17.22
C VAL A 282 -20.70 -1.96 16.62
N PHE A 283 -20.39 -1.20 15.58
CA PHE A 283 -19.06 -1.14 14.98
C PHE A 283 -18.38 0.16 15.39
N LEU A 284 -17.13 0.05 15.84
CA LEU A 284 -16.28 1.19 16.17
C LEU A 284 -15.15 1.21 15.15
N LEU A 285 -15.13 2.21 14.28
CA LEU A 285 -14.02 2.47 13.38
C LEU A 285 -13.02 3.37 14.12
N ILE A 286 -11.87 2.83 14.47
CA ILE A 286 -10.81 3.58 15.14
C ILE A 286 -9.77 3.94 14.11
N THR A 287 -9.52 5.23 13.97
CA THR A 287 -8.49 5.78 13.11
C THR A 287 -7.28 6.15 13.97
N ASN A 288 -6.15 5.52 13.66
CA ASN A 288 -4.87 5.78 14.28
C ASN A 288 -4.26 7.10 13.75
N PRO A 289 -3.23 7.65 14.41
CA PRO A 289 -2.58 8.90 14.00
C PRO A 289 -1.96 8.87 12.60
N ASP A 290 -1.55 7.69 12.13
CA ASP A 290 -1.04 7.45 10.78
C ASP A 290 -2.15 7.22 9.74
N LEU A 291 -3.41 7.41 10.14
CA LEU A 291 -4.63 7.20 9.36
C LEU A 291 -4.94 5.73 9.07
N SER A 292 -4.16 4.77 9.60
CA SER A 292 -4.56 3.37 9.57
C SER A 292 -5.82 3.16 10.40
N THR A 293 -6.74 2.34 9.90
CA THR A 293 -8.03 2.12 10.56
C THR A 293 -8.17 0.69 11.06
N GLN A 294 -8.80 0.51 12.20
CA GLN A 294 -9.23 -0.79 12.73
C GLN A 294 -10.72 -0.75 13.05
N VAL A 295 -11.42 -1.86 12.83
CA VAL A 295 -12.86 -1.98 13.15
C VAL A 295 -13.03 -2.93 14.32
N LEU A 296 -13.66 -2.45 15.40
CA LEU A 296 -14.08 -3.29 16.52
C LEU A 296 -15.59 -3.55 16.46
N LYS A 297 -15.97 -4.79 16.71
CA LYS A 297 -17.36 -5.25 16.76
C LYS A 297 -17.76 -5.51 18.21
N VAL A 298 -18.71 -4.74 18.73
CA VAL A 298 -19.17 -4.82 20.12
C VAL A 298 -20.62 -5.28 20.16
N LYS A 299 -20.94 -6.25 21.01
CA LYS A 299 -22.30 -6.75 21.17
C LYS A 299 -23.00 -5.96 22.28
N PRO A 300 -24.07 -5.20 21.98
CA PRO A 300 -24.80 -4.48 23.01
C PRO A 300 -25.58 -5.45 23.92
N THR A 301 -25.90 -5.00 25.13
CA THR A 301 -26.82 -5.65 26.06
C THR A 301 -28.26 -5.61 25.51
N ARG A 302 -29.21 -6.24 26.21
CA ARG A 302 -30.63 -6.32 25.79
C ARG A 302 -31.34 -4.97 25.77
N ASP A 303 -30.77 -4.02 26.49
CA ASP A 303 -31.19 -2.66 26.73
C ASP A 303 -30.36 -1.65 25.92
N GLY A 304 -29.52 -2.11 24.99
CA GLY A 304 -28.82 -1.25 24.02
C GLY A 304 -27.52 -0.61 24.52
N PHE A 305 -27.11 -0.89 25.76
CA PHE A 305 -25.83 -0.46 26.29
C PHE A 305 -24.67 -1.28 25.70
N PHE A 306 -23.53 -0.67 25.44
CA PHE A 306 -22.34 -1.39 25.01
C PHE A 306 -21.08 -0.84 25.69
N GLU A 307 -20.10 -1.73 25.88
CA GLU A 307 -18.81 -1.40 26.46
C GLU A 307 -17.71 -2.27 25.84
N THR A 308 -16.55 -1.67 25.58
CA THR A 308 -15.33 -2.36 25.12
C THR A 308 -14.07 -1.62 25.59
N TYR A 309 -12.90 -2.18 25.32
CA TYR A 309 -11.63 -1.65 25.78
C TYR A 309 -10.58 -1.59 24.65
N LEU A 310 -9.76 -0.54 24.67
CA LEU A 310 -8.54 -0.42 23.88
C LEU A 310 -7.31 -0.55 24.79
N ASN A 311 -6.33 -1.32 24.34
CA ASN A 311 -5.05 -1.45 25.01
C ASN A 311 -3.98 -0.64 24.27
N PHE A 312 -3.26 0.20 25.00
CA PHE A 312 -2.17 1.01 24.50
C PHE A 312 -0.87 0.63 25.19
N ASN A 313 0.18 0.36 24.43
CA ASN A 313 1.51 0.05 24.93
C ASN A 313 2.56 0.93 24.24
N TYR A 314 3.83 0.77 24.59
CA TYR A 314 4.91 1.61 24.04
C TYR A 314 5.12 1.51 22.51
N LYS A 315 4.51 0.51 21.85
CA LYS A 315 4.52 0.37 20.38
C LYS A 315 3.32 1.03 19.72
N SER A 316 2.31 1.44 20.49
CA SER A 316 1.17 2.20 19.98
C SER A 316 1.66 3.55 19.43
N LEU A 317 1.04 4.01 18.35
CA LEU A 317 1.45 5.25 17.69
C LEU A 317 1.07 6.46 18.56
N PRO A 318 1.99 7.38 18.87
CA PRO A 318 1.63 8.63 19.50
C PRO A 318 0.90 9.55 18.50
N GLY A 319 -0.08 10.30 18.99
CA GLY A 319 -0.83 11.28 18.21
C GLY A 319 -2.32 11.25 18.51
N LYS A 320 -3.10 11.87 17.62
CA LYS A 320 -4.55 12.00 17.77
C LYS A 320 -5.26 10.81 17.16
N TYR A 321 -6.09 10.16 17.97
CA TYR A 321 -6.97 9.07 17.54
C TYR A 321 -8.39 9.59 17.38
N SER A 322 -9.15 8.96 16.48
CA SER A 322 -10.60 9.17 16.37
C SER A 322 -11.35 7.85 16.37
N ILE A 323 -12.56 7.86 16.90
CA ILE A 323 -13.49 6.74 16.91
C ILE A 323 -14.79 7.19 16.27
N GLU A 324 -15.21 6.47 15.24
CA GLU A 324 -16.53 6.62 14.65
C GLU A 324 -17.41 5.43 15.04
N PHE A 325 -18.67 5.71 15.33
CA PHE A 325 -19.62 4.69 15.77
C PHE A 325 -20.65 4.44 14.66
N ALA A 326 -20.83 3.16 14.33
CA ALA A 326 -21.83 2.72 13.39
C ALA A 326 -22.70 1.63 14.02
N TYR A 327 -23.99 1.68 13.74
CA TYR A 327 -24.95 0.67 14.14
C TYR A 327 -25.85 0.34 12.97
N ILE A 328 -25.84 -0.92 12.55
CA ILE A 328 -26.48 -1.38 11.31
C ILE A 328 -25.85 -0.64 10.11
N ASP A 329 -26.61 0.17 9.38
CA ASP A 329 -26.23 0.93 8.19
C ASP A 329 -26.08 2.43 8.47
N LYS A 330 -26.15 2.83 9.75
CA LYS A 330 -26.16 4.23 10.18
C LYS A 330 -24.89 4.61 10.92
N ILE A 331 -24.32 5.75 10.54
CA ILE A 331 -23.15 6.38 11.17
C ILE A 331 -23.63 7.65 11.88
N ASP A 332 -23.23 7.83 13.14
CA ASP A 332 -23.56 9.02 13.92
C ASP A 332 -22.35 9.91 14.13
N GLN A 333 -22.09 10.79 13.16
CA GLN A 333 -20.96 11.70 13.24
C GLN A 333 -21.00 12.63 14.46
N SER A 334 -22.20 12.91 15.00
CA SER A 334 -22.35 13.74 16.21
C SER A 334 -21.82 13.08 17.47
N LYS A 335 -21.56 11.77 17.40
CA LYS A 335 -21.10 10.92 18.51
C LYS A 335 -19.68 10.41 18.29
N ASN A 336 -18.99 10.90 17.26
CA ASN A 336 -17.58 10.60 17.04
C ASN A 336 -16.73 11.17 18.18
N ILE A 337 -15.71 10.41 18.60
CA ILE A 337 -14.84 10.78 19.71
C ILE A 337 -13.42 10.97 19.20
N THR A 338 -12.70 11.95 19.73
CA THR A 338 -11.26 12.11 19.49
C THR A 338 -10.50 12.20 20.81
N PHE A 339 -9.33 11.58 20.89
CA PHE A 339 -8.49 11.58 22.08
C PHE A 339 -7.01 11.53 21.71
N ASP A 340 -6.14 11.94 22.63
CA ASP A 340 -4.70 12.07 22.39
C ASP A 340 -3.92 10.95 23.07
N VAL A 341 -2.90 10.44 22.38
CA VAL A 341 -1.94 9.47 22.89
C VAL A 341 -0.54 10.07 22.83
N GLU A 342 0.10 10.26 23.98
CA GLU A 342 1.40 10.88 24.10
C GLU A 342 2.46 9.85 24.48
N GLN A 343 3.58 9.85 23.75
CA GLN A 343 4.76 9.09 24.16
C GLN A 343 5.54 9.90 25.20
N THR A 344 5.69 9.37 26.41
CA THR A 344 6.54 9.99 27.43
C THR A 344 7.96 9.45 27.28
N ASP A 345 8.80 10.13 26.50
CA ASP A 345 10.24 9.85 26.46
C ASP A 345 10.97 10.59 27.60
N ILE A 346 11.96 9.95 28.20
CA ILE A 346 13.08 10.64 28.88
C ILE A 346 13.76 11.52 27.80
N PRO A 347 14.07 12.80 28.05
CA PRO A 347 14.25 13.80 26.99
C PRO A 347 15.37 13.47 26.01
N LEU A 348 15.06 13.56 24.72
CA LEU A 348 16.05 13.60 23.63
C LEU A 348 16.64 15.03 23.50
N PRO A 349 17.92 15.16 23.13
CA PRO A 349 18.57 16.46 23.00
C PRO A 349 18.03 17.23 21.80
N PRO A 350 18.06 18.58 21.84
CA PRO A 350 17.42 19.43 20.85
C PRO A 350 18.11 19.36 19.48
N LYS A 351 17.30 19.53 18.42
CA LYS A 351 17.76 19.74 17.03
C LYS A 351 18.59 21.04 16.95
N SER A 352 19.88 20.94 16.60
CA SER A 352 20.62 22.03 15.93
C SER A 352 21.88 21.52 15.23
N GLU A 353 21.96 21.76 13.92
CA GLU A 353 23.11 22.03 12.99
C GLU A 353 24.55 21.49 13.20
N ASN A 354 24.87 20.69 14.22
CA ASN A 354 26.14 19.99 14.34
C ASN A 354 25.86 18.50 14.51
N LEU A 355 25.81 17.75 13.40
CA LEU A 355 25.68 16.29 13.45
C LEU A 355 26.90 15.74 14.20
N ASN A 356 26.71 15.32 15.46
CA ASN A 356 27.77 14.70 16.23
C ASN A 356 27.98 13.27 15.70
N VAL A 357 28.90 13.09 14.77
CA VAL A 357 29.18 11.80 14.11
C VAL A 357 29.55 10.71 15.12
N ILE A 358 30.15 11.08 16.27
CA ILE A 358 30.44 10.15 17.37
C ILE A 358 29.14 9.62 17.97
N GLN A 359 28.13 10.48 18.15
CA GLN A 359 26.82 10.06 18.64
C GLN A 359 26.11 9.12 17.65
N VAL A 360 26.19 9.41 16.34
CA VAL A 360 25.65 8.52 15.30
C VAL A 360 26.34 7.15 15.33
N SER A 361 27.66 7.12 15.53
CA SER A 361 28.40 5.87 15.70
C SER A 361 27.98 5.12 16.96
N ASN A 362 27.84 5.80 18.10
CA ASN A 362 27.41 5.16 19.35
C ASN A 362 26.00 4.57 19.23
N THR A 363 25.10 5.24 18.52
CA THR A 363 23.76 4.72 18.21
C THR A 363 23.84 3.49 17.29
N ALA A 364 24.73 3.51 16.30
CA ALA A 364 24.96 2.37 15.42
C ALA A 364 25.52 1.15 16.19
N ASP A 365 26.44 1.38 17.12
CA ASP A 365 26.96 0.34 18.02
C ASP A 365 25.83 -0.22 18.90
N GLN A 366 24.96 0.63 19.45
CA GLN A 366 23.80 0.18 20.23
C GLN A 366 22.84 -0.70 19.40
N PHE A 367 22.52 -0.31 18.16
CA PHE A 367 21.70 -1.14 17.27
C PHE A 367 22.37 -2.47 16.94
N PHE A 368 23.69 -2.46 16.75
CA PHE A 368 24.47 -3.67 16.50
C PHE A 368 24.40 -4.64 17.69
N GLU A 369 24.60 -4.17 18.92
CA GLU A 369 24.51 -4.99 20.13
C GLU A 369 23.07 -5.49 20.40
N MET A 370 22.05 -4.79 19.90
CA MET A 370 20.64 -5.20 19.95
C MET A 370 20.25 -6.19 18.84
N GLY A 371 21.16 -6.54 17.92
CA GLY A 371 20.88 -7.43 16.78
C GLY A 371 20.11 -6.77 15.62
N LEU A 372 19.92 -5.45 15.65
CA LEU A 372 19.22 -4.68 14.62
C LEU A 372 20.20 -4.30 13.49
N TYR A 373 20.71 -5.31 12.79
CA TYR A 373 21.83 -5.17 11.85
C TYR A 373 21.55 -4.24 10.66
N GLY A 374 20.30 -4.19 10.16
CA GLY A 374 19.92 -3.28 9.07
C GLY A 374 19.99 -1.80 9.47
N ASP A 375 19.47 -1.46 10.65
CA ASP A 375 19.50 -0.10 11.20
C ASP A 375 20.91 0.32 11.60
N ALA A 376 21.70 -0.62 12.14
CA ALA A 376 23.12 -0.43 12.41
C ALA A 376 23.86 -0.06 11.11
N ILE A 377 23.69 -0.82 10.03
CA ILE A 377 24.31 -0.55 8.72
C ILE A 377 23.91 0.82 8.17
N LYS A 378 22.62 1.19 8.28
CA LYS A 378 22.12 2.50 7.84
C LYS A 378 22.86 3.65 8.54
N ASN A 379 23.04 3.54 9.87
CA ASN A 379 23.74 4.56 10.66
C ASN A 379 25.26 4.56 10.40
N TYR A 380 25.91 3.40 10.28
CA TYR A 380 27.33 3.33 9.92
C TYR A 380 27.62 3.94 8.53
N LYS A 381 26.70 3.82 7.57
CA LYS A 381 26.84 4.51 6.26
C LYS A 381 26.76 6.03 6.37
N VAL A 382 26.01 6.56 7.34
CA VAL A 382 26.00 8.01 7.62
C VAL A 382 27.34 8.45 8.19
N VAL A 383 27.96 7.64 9.05
CA VAL A 383 29.34 7.86 9.52
C VAL A 383 30.29 7.88 8.30
N MET A 384 30.22 6.90 7.41
CA MET A 384 31.06 6.85 6.20
C MET A 384 30.84 8.01 5.22
N LYS A 385 29.65 8.63 5.15
CA LYS A 385 29.40 9.77 4.25
C LYS A 385 30.08 11.06 4.71
N ASN A 386 30.56 11.11 5.95
CA ASN A 386 31.16 12.29 6.57
C ASN A 386 32.70 12.14 6.77
N VAL A 387 33.38 11.38 5.90
CA VAL A 387 34.81 11.04 6.02
C VAL A 387 35.71 12.26 6.27
N ASP A 388 35.45 13.40 5.64
CA ASP A 388 36.27 14.63 5.75
C ASP A 388 36.29 15.24 7.17
N LYS A 389 35.45 14.74 8.09
CA LYS A 389 35.30 15.24 9.47
C LYS A 389 35.64 14.19 10.54
N ILE A 390 36.22 13.05 10.17
CA ILE A 390 36.35 11.87 11.03
C ILE A 390 37.83 11.52 11.28
N GLN A 391 38.17 11.09 12.50
CA GLN A 391 39.46 10.42 12.77
C GLN A 391 39.42 8.98 12.24
N GLU A 392 40.48 8.55 11.57
CA GLU A 392 40.59 7.23 10.92
C GLU A 392 40.08 6.02 11.73
N PRO A 393 40.25 5.92 13.07
CA PRO A 393 39.74 4.79 13.84
C PRO A 393 38.22 4.58 13.73
N LEU A 394 37.45 5.66 13.58
CA LEU A 394 35.98 5.59 13.55
C LEU A 394 35.47 5.14 12.18
N TYR A 395 36.11 5.58 11.10
CA TYR A 395 35.79 5.17 9.74
C TYR A 395 36.07 3.67 9.53
N LEU A 396 37.25 3.21 9.96
CA LEU A 396 37.60 1.79 9.91
C LEU A 396 36.70 0.93 10.80
N ASN A 397 36.31 1.44 11.97
CA ASN A 397 35.35 0.74 12.84
C ASN A 397 33.98 0.57 12.17
N ALA A 398 33.46 1.61 11.53
CA ALA A 398 32.19 1.56 10.82
C ALA A 398 32.22 0.52 9.67
N LEU A 399 33.28 0.53 8.84
CA LEU A 399 33.46 -0.46 7.78
C LEU A 399 33.51 -1.89 8.34
N ASN A 400 34.28 -2.11 9.41
CA ASN A 400 34.40 -3.42 10.04
C ASN A 400 33.07 -3.89 10.66
N LYS A 401 32.33 -3.00 11.35
CA LYS A 401 31.02 -3.33 11.93
C LYS A 401 29.96 -3.61 10.85
N ILE A 402 30.01 -2.94 9.70
CA ILE A 402 29.18 -3.28 8.54
C ILE A 402 29.52 -4.69 8.03
N GLY A 403 30.80 -5.03 7.88
CA GLY A 403 31.22 -6.38 7.49
C GLY A 403 30.68 -7.45 8.44
N LEU A 404 30.82 -7.24 9.76
CA LEU A 404 30.30 -8.17 10.77
C LEU A 404 28.76 -8.29 10.72
N ALA A 405 28.04 -7.17 10.57
CA ALA A 405 26.59 -7.17 10.43
C ALA A 405 26.13 -7.94 9.17
N LEU A 406 26.92 -7.89 8.09
CA LEU A 406 26.63 -8.61 6.85
C LEU A 406 26.89 -10.12 6.96
N ILE A 407 27.81 -10.57 7.82
CA ILE A 407 27.96 -12.00 8.17
C ILE A 407 26.65 -12.50 8.80
N GLU A 408 26.11 -11.76 9.78
CA GLU A 408 24.88 -12.13 10.47
C GLU A 408 23.67 -12.16 9.52
N LEU A 409 23.68 -11.28 8.51
CA LEU A 409 22.67 -11.22 7.44
C LEU A 409 22.95 -12.21 6.27
N LYS A 410 23.93 -13.11 6.41
CA LYS A 410 24.33 -14.12 5.41
C LYS A 410 24.76 -13.56 4.05
N ASN A 411 25.27 -12.32 4.01
CA ASN A 411 25.78 -11.69 2.80
C ASN A 411 27.30 -11.67 2.80
N TYR A 412 27.91 -12.85 2.62
CA TYR A 412 29.33 -13.10 2.90
C TYR A 412 30.27 -12.40 1.91
N GLU A 413 29.82 -12.20 0.68
CA GLU A 413 30.55 -11.59 -0.43
C GLU A 413 30.64 -10.08 -0.23
N LYS A 414 29.54 -9.44 0.17
CA LYS A 414 29.60 -8.03 0.59
C LYS A 414 30.41 -7.90 1.88
N SER A 415 30.22 -8.78 2.85
CA SER A 415 31.04 -8.80 4.07
C SER A 415 32.54 -8.82 3.75
N LEU A 416 32.97 -9.73 2.86
CA LEU A 416 34.34 -9.83 2.39
C LEU A 416 34.83 -8.51 1.80
N SER A 417 34.05 -7.88 0.91
CA SER A 417 34.43 -6.60 0.30
C SER A 417 34.64 -5.45 1.31
N TYR A 418 33.86 -5.42 2.40
CA TYR A 418 34.04 -4.42 3.46
C TYR A 418 35.28 -4.71 4.30
N PHE A 419 35.59 -5.98 4.59
CA PHE A 419 36.82 -6.34 5.29
C PHE A 419 38.07 -6.13 4.43
N GLU A 420 37.99 -6.34 3.12
CA GLU A 420 39.10 -6.05 2.19
C GLU A 420 39.44 -4.57 2.20
N GLN A 421 38.42 -3.69 2.16
CA GLN A 421 38.62 -2.24 2.31
C GLN A 421 39.33 -1.87 3.63
N VAL A 422 38.90 -2.45 4.77
CA VAL A 422 39.57 -2.20 6.05
C VAL A 422 41.03 -2.70 6.02
N TYR A 423 41.28 -3.86 5.42
CA TYR A 423 42.61 -4.44 5.31
C TYR A 423 43.54 -3.64 4.38
N GLU A 424 43.01 -3.12 3.27
CA GLU A 424 43.76 -2.27 2.34
C GLU A 424 44.20 -0.96 2.99
N ILE A 425 43.33 -0.36 3.81
CA ILE A 425 43.65 0.88 4.53
C ILE A 425 44.57 0.60 5.72
N ASN A 426 44.26 -0.42 6.53
CA ASN A 426 45.05 -0.80 7.70
C ASN A 426 45.12 -2.32 7.90
N PRO A 427 46.18 -2.98 7.38
CA PRO A 427 46.40 -4.42 7.55
C PRO A 427 46.59 -4.88 9.01
N ALA A 428 46.86 -3.95 9.94
CA ALA A 428 47.02 -4.19 11.36
C ALA A 428 45.75 -3.92 12.18
N TYR A 429 44.62 -3.59 11.53
CA TYR A 429 43.34 -3.40 12.21
C TYR A 429 42.93 -4.67 13.00
N PRO A 430 42.43 -4.55 14.25
CA PRO A 430 42.13 -5.71 15.09
C PRO A 430 41.24 -6.75 14.40
N ASN A 431 41.63 -8.01 14.49
CA ASN A 431 40.88 -9.17 13.96
C ASN A 431 40.60 -9.17 12.45
N ILE A 432 41.10 -8.21 11.66
CA ILE A 432 40.70 -8.09 10.27
C ILE A 432 41.09 -9.29 9.41
N LYS A 433 42.29 -9.85 9.62
CA LYS A 433 42.76 -11.07 8.93
C LYS A 433 41.88 -12.28 9.28
N GLN A 434 41.39 -12.34 10.51
CA GLN A 434 40.48 -13.39 10.93
C GLN A 434 39.10 -13.19 10.31
N ASN A 435 38.57 -11.96 10.26
CA ASN A 435 37.30 -11.63 9.62
C ASN A 435 37.31 -11.93 8.10
N LEU A 436 38.41 -11.62 7.42
CA LEU A 436 38.65 -12.01 6.02
C LEU A 436 38.65 -13.53 5.84
N LYS A 437 39.38 -14.25 6.70
CA LYS A 437 39.43 -15.71 6.67
C LYS A 437 38.05 -16.32 6.93
N THR A 438 37.31 -15.80 7.90
CA THR A 438 35.95 -16.22 8.21
C THR A 438 35.03 -15.99 7.01
N SER A 439 35.04 -14.80 6.42
CA SER A 439 34.19 -14.51 5.23
C SER A 439 34.56 -15.40 4.05
N LYS A 440 35.85 -15.58 3.72
CA LYS A 440 36.29 -16.49 2.66
C LYS A 440 35.90 -17.93 2.94
N SER A 441 36.05 -18.40 4.18
CA SER A 441 35.63 -19.76 4.55
C SER A 441 34.12 -19.94 4.48
N LEU A 442 33.32 -18.91 4.78
CA LEU A 442 31.87 -18.94 4.65
C LEU A 442 31.44 -18.95 3.19
N ILE A 443 32.13 -18.20 2.31
CA ILE A 443 31.94 -18.25 0.85
C ILE A 443 32.35 -19.61 0.29
N GLU A 444 33.52 -20.15 0.66
CA GLU A 444 33.97 -21.48 0.23
C GLU A 444 33.07 -22.61 0.76
N ALA A 445 32.49 -22.44 1.95
CA ALA A 445 31.48 -23.35 2.48
C ALA A 445 30.14 -23.21 1.75
N ASN A 446 29.81 -22.02 1.26
CA ASN A 446 28.66 -21.76 0.38
C ASN A 446 28.87 -22.38 -1.02
N ASP A 447 30.10 -22.33 -1.55
CA ASP A 447 30.47 -22.83 -2.88
C ASP A 447 30.73 -24.34 -2.93
N LYS A 448 31.14 -24.98 -1.81
CA LYS A 448 31.27 -26.45 -1.72
C LYS A 448 29.94 -27.17 -1.55
N VAL A 449 28.84 -26.43 -1.40
CA VAL A 449 27.48 -26.97 -1.35
C VAL A 449 26.79 -26.65 -2.68
N VAL A 450 27.16 -27.38 -3.73
CA VAL A 450 26.34 -27.52 -4.94
C VAL A 450 26.28 -29.00 -5.30
N ILE A 451 25.42 -29.76 -4.59
CA ILE A 451 24.27 -30.53 -5.11
C ILE A 451 23.35 -30.80 -3.89
N VAL A 452 22.07 -30.43 -4.02
CA VAL A 452 20.90 -30.63 -3.12
C VAL A 452 20.64 -29.55 -2.05
N ASP A 453 19.44 -28.95 -2.17
CA ASP A 453 18.66 -28.14 -1.22
C ASP A 453 19.34 -26.91 -0.57
N SER A 454 19.34 -25.78 -1.29
CA SER A 454 19.43 -24.47 -0.67
C SER A 454 18.01 -23.95 -0.43
N ILE A 455 17.59 -23.93 0.84
CA ILE A 455 16.31 -23.36 1.28
C ILE A 455 16.36 -21.86 1.01
N ILE A 456 15.74 -21.43 -0.08
CA ILE A 456 15.35 -20.03 -0.28
C ILE A 456 14.09 -19.83 0.57
N PRO A 457 14.16 -19.13 1.72
CA PRO A 457 12.97 -18.88 2.52
C PRO A 457 11.99 -18.07 1.68
N LEU A 458 10.74 -18.54 1.62
CA LEU A 458 9.71 -17.87 0.85
C LEU A 458 9.47 -16.48 1.47
N PRO A 459 9.42 -15.40 0.66
CA PRO A 459 9.12 -14.08 1.18
C PRO A 459 7.82 -14.08 1.98
N GLY A 460 7.78 -13.31 3.08
CA GLY A 460 6.62 -13.29 3.99
C GLY A 460 5.29 -13.00 3.31
N TRP A 461 5.29 -12.24 2.19
CA TRP A 461 4.08 -11.98 1.41
C TRP A 461 3.48 -13.25 0.77
N ILE A 462 4.28 -14.26 0.45
CA ILE A 462 3.79 -15.56 -0.06
C ILE A 462 2.95 -16.26 1.02
N LYS A 463 3.44 -16.28 2.26
CA LYS A 463 2.70 -16.84 3.41
C LYS A 463 1.47 -16.00 3.75
N SER A 464 1.53 -14.67 3.57
CA SER A 464 0.37 -13.80 3.74
C SER A 464 -0.72 -14.08 2.71
N ASN A 465 -0.37 -14.23 1.43
CA ASN A 465 -1.32 -14.60 0.36
C ASN A 465 -1.94 -15.97 0.61
N ALA A 466 -1.13 -16.95 0.98
CA ALA A 466 -1.60 -18.28 1.35
C ALA A 466 -2.51 -18.24 2.59
N GLY A 467 -2.22 -17.36 3.55
CA GLY A 467 -3.03 -17.13 4.75
C GLY A 467 -4.39 -16.50 4.45
N TRP A 468 -4.44 -15.56 3.52
CA TRP A 468 -5.71 -15.00 3.05
C TRP A 468 -6.53 -16.04 2.30
N TRP A 469 -5.88 -16.88 1.49
CA TRP A 469 -6.54 -17.94 0.74
C TRP A 469 -7.18 -19.01 1.64
N ILE A 470 -6.49 -19.51 2.68
CA ILE A 470 -7.07 -20.52 3.60
C ILE A 470 -8.21 -19.98 4.48
N ASN A 471 -8.31 -18.65 4.62
CA ASN A 471 -9.35 -17.99 5.42
C ASN A 471 -10.50 -17.46 4.54
N ASP A 472 -10.56 -17.86 3.26
CA ASP A 472 -11.53 -17.38 2.27
C ASP A 472 -11.52 -15.84 2.08
N GLN A 473 -10.38 -15.18 2.34
CA GLN A 473 -10.17 -13.72 2.23
C GLN A 473 -9.54 -13.34 0.88
N SER A 474 -9.15 -14.30 0.06
CA SER A 474 -8.62 -14.10 -1.30
C SER A 474 -8.99 -15.26 -2.22
N THR A 475 -8.94 -15.05 -3.55
CA THR A 475 -9.28 -16.07 -4.54
C THR A 475 -8.11 -17.02 -4.83
N ASP A 476 -8.37 -18.12 -5.54
CA ASP A 476 -7.35 -19.07 -6.04
C ASP A 476 -6.21 -18.37 -6.81
N GLN A 477 -6.50 -17.22 -7.42
CA GLN A 477 -5.50 -16.40 -8.11
C GLN A 477 -4.35 -15.98 -7.18
N SER A 478 -4.63 -15.64 -5.92
CA SER A 478 -3.59 -15.25 -4.95
C SER A 478 -2.64 -16.39 -4.59
N LEU A 479 -3.11 -17.65 -4.69
CA LEU A 479 -2.30 -18.85 -4.54
C LEU A 479 -1.53 -19.16 -5.84
N PHE A 480 -2.12 -18.89 -7.01
CA PHE A 480 -1.43 -19.00 -8.30
C PHE A 480 -0.30 -17.99 -8.45
N ASP A 481 -0.45 -16.76 -7.97
CA ASP A 481 0.61 -15.74 -7.96
C ASP A 481 1.81 -16.19 -7.11
N ALA A 482 1.55 -16.93 -6.02
CA ALA A 482 2.59 -17.56 -5.21
C ALA A 482 3.32 -18.67 -5.98
N PHE A 483 2.60 -19.52 -6.71
CA PHE A 483 3.20 -20.54 -7.56
C PHE A 483 3.99 -19.93 -8.72
N GLU A 484 3.49 -18.87 -9.36
CA GLU A 484 4.18 -18.14 -10.42
C GLU A 484 5.50 -17.55 -9.91
N TYR A 485 5.51 -16.96 -8.71
CA TYR A 485 6.75 -16.52 -8.08
C TYR A 485 7.75 -17.66 -7.86
N MET A 486 7.28 -18.81 -7.37
CA MET A 486 8.12 -19.99 -7.14
C MET A 486 8.73 -20.52 -8.44
N GLN A 487 7.95 -20.56 -9.54
CA GLN A 487 8.41 -20.92 -10.88
C GLN A 487 9.45 -19.93 -11.41
N ASN A 488 9.16 -18.63 -11.33
CA ASN A 488 10.06 -17.56 -11.78
C ASN A 488 11.40 -17.52 -11.03
N LYS A 489 11.43 -17.99 -9.79
CA LYS A 489 12.64 -18.14 -8.98
C LYS A 489 13.33 -19.49 -9.13
N GLY A 490 12.77 -20.42 -9.91
CA GLY A 490 13.31 -21.76 -10.08
C GLY A 490 13.22 -22.63 -8.82
N LEU A 491 12.28 -22.33 -7.92
CA LEU A 491 12.05 -23.08 -6.67
C LEU A 491 11.20 -24.33 -6.89
N ILE A 492 10.34 -24.29 -7.90
CA ILE A 492 9.55 -25.42 -8.43
C ILE A 492 9.71 -25.45 -9.96
N GLY A 493 9.33 -26.56 -10.60
CA GLY A 493 9.39 -26.74 -12.05
C GLY A 493 8.50 -25.76 -12.83
N SER A 494 8.74 -25.63 -14.14
CA SER A 494 7.91 -24.79 -15.01
C SER A 494 6.72 -25.59 -15.54
N TYR A 495 5.51 -25.12 -15.27
CA TYR A 495 4.24 -25.72 -15.68
C TYR A 495 3.42 -24.69 -16.46
N GLU A 496 2.82 -25.10 -17.57
CA GLU A 496 2.03 -24.18 -18.41
C GLU A 496 0.65 -23.95 -17.81
N PHE A 497 0.21 -22.69 -17.78
CA PHE A 497 -1.17 -22.32 -17.45
C PHE A 497 -2.09 -22.84 -18.56
N SER A 498 -3.04 -23.68 -18.18
CA SER A 498 -3.88 -24.41 -19.12
C SER A 498 -4.90 -23.49 -19.79
N ASN A 499 -4.77 -23.25 -21.10
CA ASN A 499 -5.76 -22.49 -21.90
C ASN A 499 -7.03 -23.28 -22.28
N TYR A 500 -7.07 -24.59 -21.99
CA TYR A 500 -8.13 -25.50 -22.46
C TYR A 500 -8.86 -26.26 -21.34
N SER A 501 -8.36 -26.20 -20.11
CA SER A 501 -8.95 -26.81 -18.91
C SER A 501 -9.14 -25.75 -17.83
N GLN A 502 -10.22 -25.83 -17.07
CA GLN A 502 -10.43 -24.97 -15.91
C GLN A 502 -9.35 -25.25 -14.86
N SER A 503 -8.77 -24.17 -14.32
CA SER A 503 -7.88 -24.24 -13.16
C SER A 503 -8.58 -25.00 -12.03
N HIS A 504 -7.87 -25.92 -11.40
CA HIS A 504 -8.43 -26.82 -10.39
C HIS A 504 -7.48 -26.94 -9.21
N ILE A 505 -7.99 -26.59 -8.02
CA ILE A 505 -7.33 -26.80 -6.74
C ILE A 505 -8.18 -27.75 -5.90
N PRO A 506 -7.65 -28.88 -5.41
CA PRO A 506 -8.37 -29.74 -4.49
C PRO A 506 -8.60 -29.07 -3.13
N ASN A 507 -9.81 -29.12 -2.60
CA ASN A 507 -10.17 -28.47 -1.33
C ASN A 507 -9.30 -28.89 -0.13
N TRP A 508 -8.75 -30.11 -0.13
CA TRP A 508 -7.87 -30.59 0.95
C TRP A 508 -6.48 -29.91 0.95
N LEU A 509 -6.12 -29.16 -0.10
CA LEU A 509 -4.86 -28.40 -0.14
C LEU A 509 -4.82 -27.31 0.94
N ILE A 510 -5.98 -26.83 1.40
CA ILE A 510 -6.12 -25.90 2.54
C ILE A 510 -5.40 -26.45 3.78
N ASP A 511 -5.50 -27.75 4.05
CA ASP A 511 -4.85 -28.36 5.23
C ASP A 511 -3.31 -28.34 5.10
N ILE A 512 -2.79 -28.57 3.89
CA ILE A 512 -1.34 -28.53 3.62
C ILE A 512 -0.81 -27.11 3.75
N VAL A 513 -1.53 -26.13 3.18
CA VAL A 513 -1.15 -24.71 3.26
C VAL A 513 -1.24 -24.21 4.72
N THR A 514 -2.25 -24.65 5.47
CA THR A 514 -2.39 -24.36 6.90
C THR A 514 -1.23 -24.94 7.71
N TRP A 515 -0.82 -26.19 7.46
CA TRP A 515 0.34 -26.78 8.12
C TRP A 515 1.64 -26.04 7.79
N TRP A 516 1.77 -25.51 6.58
CA TRP A 516 2.92 -24.68 6.20
C TRP A 516 2.94 -23.30 6.89
N ILE A 517 1.77 -22.67 7.06
CA ILE A 517 1.65 -21.38 7.77
C ILE A 517 1.87 -21.54 9.28
N ASP A 518 1.36 -22.62 9.86
CA ASP A 518 1.55 -22.97 11.28
C ASP A 518 2.98 -23.46 11.59
N GLU A 519 3.90 -23.40 10.62
CA GLU A 519 5.29 -23.90 10.72
C GLU A 519 5.39 -25.40 11.05
N LYS A 520 4.33 -26.18 10.77
CA LYS A 520 4.30 -27.64 10.87
C LYS A 520 4.87 -28.33 9.63
N LEU A 521 4.90 -27.62 8.50
CA LEU A 521 5.66 -27.95 7.30
C LEU A 521 6.69 -26.84 7.06
N SER A 522 7.91 -27.22 6.71
CA SER A 522 8.94 -26.27 6.28
C SER A 522 8.66 -25.72 4.88
N ASP A 523 9.27 -24.58 4.54
CA ASP A 523 9.18 -24.00 3.18
C ASP A 523 9.67 -25.00 2.11
N GLU A 524 10.69 -25.80 2.44
CA GLU A 524 11.23 -26.82 1.56
C GLU A 524 10.24 -27.98 1.31
N GLU A 525 9.61 -28.48 2.38
CA GLU A 525 8.59 -29.53 2.29
C GLU A 525 7.35 -29.04 1.54
N PHE A 526 6.96 -27.79 1.76
CA PHE A 526 5.86 -27.16 1.04
C PHE A 526 6.18 -27.02 -0.46
N LEU A 527 7.37 -26.51 -0.82
CA LEU A 527 7.81 -26.39 -2.22
C LEU A 527 7.84 -27.74 -2.94
N LYS A 528 8.41 -28.77 -2.30
CA LYS A 528 8.42 -30.15 -2.84
C LYS A 528 7.01 -30.71 -3.02
N THR A 529 6.11 -30.39 -2.10
CA THR A 529 4.70 -30.82 -2.18
C THR A 529 3.99 -30.16 -3.35
N ILE A 530 4.10 -28.83 -3.49
CA ILE A 530 3.48 -28.08 -4.60
C ILE A 530 4.04 -28.52 -5.96
N ASP A 531 5.36 -28.66 -6.07
CA ASP A 531 6.04 -29.15 -7.29
C ASP A 531 5.52 -30.52 -7.72
N TYR A 532 5.38 -31.44 -6.76
CA TYR A 532 4.83 -32.77 -7.03
C TYR A 532 3.38 -32.72 -7.52
N LEU A 533 2.52 -31.91 -6.88
CA LEU A 533 1.10 -31.83 -7.21
C LEU A 533 0.84 -31.24 -8.60
N LEU A 534 1.62 -30.22 -8.99
CA LEU A 534 1.61 -29.65 -10.34
C LEU A 534 2.12 -30.67 -11.37
N LYS A 535 3.21 -31.37 -11.05
CA LYS A 535 3.79 -32.40 -11.92
C LYS A 535 2.83 -33.56 -12.20
N GLN A 536 1.98 -33.93 -11.25
CA GLN A 536 0.99 -34.99 -11.41
C GLN A 536 -0.34 -34.49 -12.03
N GLY A 537 -0.49 -33.18 -12.28
CA GLY A 537 -1.75 -32.59 -12.76
C GLY A 537 -2.89 -32.67 -11.75
N ILE A 538 -2.58 -32.80 -10.47
CA ILE A 538 -3.56 -32.79 -9.37
C ILE A 538 -4.00 -31.36 -9.08
N ILE A 539 -3.06 -30.41 -9.15
CA ILE A 539 -3.33 -28.98 -9.28
C ILE A 539 -3.16 -28.63 -10.75
N ILE A 540 -4.15 -27.93 -11.30
CA ILE A 540 -4.10 -27.38 -12.66
C ILE A 540 -4.13 -25.86 -12.51
N ILE A 541 -3.05 -25.22 -12.93
CA ILE A 541 -2.93 -23.75 -12.98
C ILE A 541 -3.32 -23.24 -14.35
#